data_AF-A0A953D6N9-F1
#
_entry.id   AF-A0A953D6N9-F1
#
_cell.length_a   1.000
_cell.length_b   1.000
_cell.length_c   1.000
_cell.angle_alpha   90.00
_cell.angle_beta   90.00
_cell.angle_gamma   90.00
#
_symmetry.space_group_name_H-M   'P 1'
#
loop_
_entity.id
_entity.type
_entity.pdbx_description
1 polymer ?
#
loop_
_entity_poly.entity_id
_entity_poly.type
_entity_poly.pdbx_seq_one_letter_code
_entity_poly.pdbx_strand_id
1 'polypeptide(L)'
;MPDQPDPPRKNYGFKPKEFERVNAPRSEAGEPHDTPPPANDVFAIQRELREREIAAGLDELAPSHRPNWRRRKRDYWVTMILLNGVGLPLAIWGYRTQNAVLFVYCLAGLVIADLALTWIMWVLLDDY
;
A
#
# COMPACT_ATOMS: atom_id res chain seq x y z
N MET A 1 9.05 -46.95 -27.83
CA MET A 1 8.44 -46.52 -26.56
C MET A 1 6.94 -46.64 -26.74
N PRO A 2 6.18 -47.24 -25.81
CA PRO A 2 4.73 -47.33 -25.95
C PRO A 2 4.12 -45.93 -25.87
N ASP A 3 3.31 -45.57 -26.87
CA ASP A 3 2.63 -44.28 -26.95
C ASP A 3 1.69 -44.14 -25.76
N GLN A 4 1.99 -43.18 -24.88
CA GLN A 4 1.17 -42.92 -23.70
C GLN A 4 -0.17 -42.32 -24.16
N PRO A 5 -1.32 -42.93 -23.79
CA PRO A 5 -2.61 -42.48 -24.27
C PRO A 5 -2.90 -41.07 -23.76
N ASP A 6 -3.25 -40.20 -24.71
CA ASP A 6 -3.51 -38.78 -24.46
C ASP A 6 -4.68 -38.63 -23.46
N PRO A 7 -4.54 -37.80 -22.40
CA PRO A 7 -5.56 -37.72 -21.37
C PRO A 7 -6.89 -37.16 -21.92
N PRO A 8 -8.02 -37.57 -21.35
CA PRO A 8 -9.34 -37.14 -21.81
C PRO A 8 -9.48 -35.61 -21.72
N ARG A 9 -10.00 -35.00 -22.80
CA ARG A 9 -10.20 -33.56 -22.89
C ARG A 9 -11.14 -33.07 -21.79
N LYS A 10 -10.68 -32.09 -21.01
CA LYS A 10 -11.49 -31.44 -19.98
C LYS A 10 -12.49 -30.48 -20.63
N ASN A 11 -13.77 -30.80 -20.56
CA ASN A 11 -14.84 -29.92 -20.99
C ASN A 11 -15.13 -28.90 -19.88
N TYR A 12 -14.66 -27.67 -20.05
CA TYR A 12 -15.02 -26.56 -19.18
C TYR A 12 -16.34 -25.96 -19.65
N GLY A 13 -17.44 -26.31 -18.98
CA GLY A 13 -18.73 -25.66 -19.19
C GLY A 13 -18.71 -24.21 -18.69
N PHE A 14 -19.44 -23.33 -19.36
CA PHE A 14 -19.67 -21.98 -18.86
C PHE A 14 -20.37 -22.06 -17.50
N LYS A 15 -19.85 -21.34 -16.50
CA LYS A 15 -20.54 -21.17 -15.22
C LYS A 15 -21.93 -20.55 -15.48
N PRO A 16 -22.98 -20.94 -14.73
CA PRO A 16 -24.30 -20.34 -14.87
C PRO A 16 -24.20 -18.83 -14.66
N LYS A 17 -24.82 -18.07 -15.57
CA LYS A 17 -24.73 -16.60 -15.63
C LYS A 17 -25.56 -15.91 -14.54
N GLU A 18 -26.44 -16.65 -13.90
CA GLU A 18 -27.35 -16.16 -12.87
C GLU A 18 -26.93 -16.73 -11.52
N PHE A 19 -26.55 -15.81 -10.62
CA PHE A 19 -26.22 -16.12 -9.24
C PHE A 19 -27.49 -16.00 -8.40
N GLU A 20 -27.76 -17.00 -7.58
CA GLU A 20 -28.84 -16.96 -6.60
C GLU A 20 -28.58 -15.84 -5.59
N ARG A 21 -29.44 -14.82 -5.58
CA ARG A 21 -29.36 -13.71 -4.62
C ARG A 21 -29.96 -14.17 -3.30
N VAL A 22 -29.12 -14.68 -2.41
CA VAL A 22 -29.54 -15.10 -1.06
C VAL A 22 -30.00 -13.92 -0.19
N ASN A 23 -29.59 -12.70 -0.54
CA ASN A 23 -30.09 -11.45 0.04
C ASN A 23 -30.99 -10.71 -0.94
N ALA A 24 -32.15 -11.29 -1.28
CA ALA A 24 -33.21 -10.49 -1.88
C ALA A 24 -33.64 -9.41 -0.88
N PRO A 25 -33.82 -8.14 -1.28
CA PRO A 25 -34.46 -7.17 -0.42
C PRO A 25 -35.84 -7.73 -0.07
N ARG A 26 -36.11 -7.82 1.23
CA ARG A 26 -37.37 -8.34 1.76
C ARG A 26 -38.51 -7.56 1.09
N SER A 27 -39.20 -8.18 0.15
CA SER A 27 -40.44 -7.62 -0.39
C SER A 27 -41.51 -7.83 0.67
N GLU A 28 -41.47 -7.01 1.72
CA GLU A 28 -42.56 -6.90 2.68
C GLU A 28 -43.71 -6.20 1.98
N ALA A 29 -44.57 -7.01 1.35
CA ALA A 29 -45.99 -6.68 1.31
C ALA A 29 -46.50 -6.80 2.75
N GLY A 30 -46.34 -5.74 3.54
CA GLY A 30 -46.70 -5.70 4.95
C GLY A 30 -46.38 -4.35 5.57
N GLU A 31 -47.40 -3.49 5.60
CA GLU A 31 -47.53 -2.20 6.30
C GLU A 31 -46.69 -1.00 5.77
N PRO A 32 -47.34 0.15 5.49
CA PRO A 32 -46.64 1.41 5.30
C PRO A 32 -46.05 1.83 6.65
N HIS A 33 -44.75 1.61 6.83
CA HIS A 33 -44.00 2.31 7.87
C HIS A 33 -43.94 3.79 7.48
N ASP A 34 -44.99 4.55 7.83
CA ASP A 34 -45.14 6.00 7.67
C ASP A 34 -44.19 6.80 8.59
N THR A 35 -43.22 6.14 9.21
CA THR A 35 -42.14 6.81 9.93
C THR A 35 -41.04 7.16 8.94
N PRO A 36 -40.78 8.46 8.67
CA PRO A 36 -39.60 8.85 7.92
C PRO A 36 -38.38 8.21 8.59
N PRO A 37 -37.38 7.73 7.82
CA PRO A 37 -36.16 7.20 8.40
C PRO A 37 -35.65 8.25 9.40
N PRO A 38 -35.32 7.85 10.65
CA PRO A 38 -34.85 8.80 11.65
C PRO A 38 -33.70 9.57 11.00
N ALA A 39 -33.77 10.90 11.08
CA ALA A 39 -32.76 11.78 10.48
C ALA A 39 -31.39 11.20 10.83
N ASN A 40 -30.63 10.81 9.80
CA ASN A 40 -29.35 10.13 9.96
C ASN A 40 -28.35 11.12 10.56
N ASP A 41 -28.43 11.29 11.88
CA ASP A 41 -27.56 12.17 12.63
C ASP A 41 -26.26 11.41 12.86
N VAL A 42 -25.45 11.37 11.80
CA VAL A 42 -24.11 10.80 11.78
C VAL A 42 -23.27 11.37 12.94
N PHE A 43 -23.53 12.61 13.38
CA PHE A 43 -22.83 13.21 14.51
C PHE A 43 -23.29 12.66 15.86
N ALA A 44 -24.55 12.24 16.01
CA ALA A 44 -25.00 11.53 17.20
C ALA A 44 -24.37 10.13 17.27
N ILE A 45 -24.37 9.40 16.15
CA ILE A 45 -23.76 8.06 16.05
C ILE A 45 -22.25 8.11 16.32
N GLN A 46 -21.53 9.09 15.77
CA GLN A 46 -20.09 9.25 16.03
C GLN A 46 -19.77 9.60 17.49
N ARG A 47 -20.64 10.37 18.16
CA ARG A 47 -20.49 10.69 19.59
C ARG A 47 -20.64 9.45 20.46
N GLU A 48 -21.66 8.64 20.19
CA GLU A 48 -21.90 7.38 20.92
C GLU A 48 -20.74 6.39 20.74
N LEU A 49 -20.20 6.29 19.52
CA LEU A 49 -19.03 5.44 19.25
C LEU A 49 -17.79 5.94 19.98
N ARG A 50 -17.54 7.25 19.99
CA ARG A 50 -16.42 7.84 20.72
C ARG A 50 -16.54 7.61 22.23
N GLU A 51 -17.74 7.73 22.80
CA GLU A 51 -17.97 7.44 24.22
C GLU A 51 -17.68 5.97 24.55
N ARG A 52 -18.02 5.03 23.65
CA ARG A 52 -17.67 3.61 23.79
C ARG A 52 -16.17 3.37 23.68
N GLU A 53 -15.48 4.05 22.76
CA GLU A 53 -14.03 3.96 22.57
C GLU A 53 -13.27 4.47 23.80
N ILE A 54 -13.70 5.61 24.35
CA ILE A 54 -13.18 6.20 25.60
C ILE A 54 -13.42 5.24 26.77
N ALA A 55 -14.64 4.70 26.92
CA ALA A 55 -14.97 3.75 27.99
C ALA A 55 -14.19 2.43 27.89
N ALA A 56 -13.83 2.02 26.67
CA ALA A 56 -12.99 0.86 26.40
C ALA A 56 -11.48 1.15 26.52
N GLY A 57 -11.09 2.40 26.80
CA GLY A 57 -9.69 2.79 26.97
C GLY A 57 -8.85 2.71 25.69
N LEU A 58 -9.49 2.64 24.51
CA LEU A 58 -8.80 2.53 23.22
C LEU A 58 -8.02 3.81 22.87
N ASP A 59 -8.44 4.96 23.42
CA ASP A 59 -7.75 6.25 23.27
C ASP A 59 -6.46 6.37 24.11
N GLU A 60 -6.21 5.45 25.06
CA GLU A 60 -4.99 5.47 25.89
C GLU A 60 -3.78 4.82 25.19
N LEU A 61 -3.92 4.32 23.97
CA LEU A 61 -2.80 3.89 23.14
C LEU A 61 -2.02 5.13 22.69
N ALA A 62 -1.18 5.66 23.59
CA ALA A 62 -0.17 6.63 23.24
C ALA A 62 0.54 6.12 21.97
N PRO A 63 0.61 6.90 20.87
CA PRO A 63 1.36 6.49 19.71
C PRO A 63 2.76 6.11 20.22
N SER A 64 3.23 4.91 19.86
CA SER A 64 4.54 4.42 20.25
C SER A 64 5.60 5.35 19.65
N HIS A 65 5.88 6.45 20.34
CA HIS A 65 6.79 7.52 19.95
C HIS A 65 8.23 7.15 20.29
N ARG A 66 8.60 5.89 20.04
CA ARG A 66 9.98 5.45 20.13
C ARG A 66 10.56 5.53 18.73
N PRO A 67 11.49 6.45 18.46
CA PRO A 67 12.16 6.50 17.18
C PRO A 67 12.83 5.15 16.93
N ASN A 68 12.36 4.44 15.92
CA ASN A 68 12.85 3.12 15.55
C ASN A 68 14.16 3.26 14.79
N TRP A 69 15.23 3.70 15.47
CA TRP A 69 16.55 3.98 14.89
C TRP A 69 17.06 2.85 14.00
N ARG A 70 16.81 1.58 14.39
CA ARG A 70 17.16 0.39 13.59
C ARG A 70 16.36 0.27 12.29
N ARG A 71 15.07 0.64 12.28
CA ARG A 71 14.25 0.66 11.06
C ARG A 71 14.70 1.77 10.12
N ARG A 72 14.91 2.99 10.62
CA ARG A 72 15.39 4.13 9.83
C ARG A 72 16.73 3.82 9.15
N LYS A 73 17.67 3.21 9.87
CA LYS A 73 18.94 2.73 9.30
C LYS A 73 18.74 1.70 8.19
N ARG A 74 17.89 0.70 8.43
CA ARG A 74 17.62 -0.34 7.43
C ARG A 74 16.99 0.27 6.19
N ASP A 75 15.97 1.10 6.37
CA ASP A 75 15.22 1.69 5.26
C ASP A 75 16.13 2.66 4.48
N TYR A 76 16.98 3.43 5.17
CA TYR A 76 18.06 4.22 4.55
C TYR A 76 18.97 3.37 3.66
N TRP A 77 19.50 2.25 4.19
CA TRP A 77 20.38 1.37 3.42
C TRP A 77 19.67 0.73 2.22
N VAL A 78 18.42 0.30 2.40
CA VAL A 78 17.62 -0.28 1.31
C VAL A 78 17.39 0.74 0.20
N THR A 79 16.98 1.97 0.55
CA THR A 79 16.76 3.03 -0.44
C THR A 79 18.06 3.46 -1.11
N MET A 80 19.15 3.59 -0.36
CA MET A 80 20.46 3.94 -0.90
C MET A 80 20.95 2.89 -1.89
N ILE A 81 20.84 1.59 -1.57
CA ILE A 81 21.21 0.50 -2.47
C ILE A 81 20.33 0.49 -3.72
N LEU A 82 19.02 0.71 -3.57
CA LEU A 82 18.10 0.74 -4.70
C LEU A 82 18.43 1.88 -5.69
N LEU A 83 18.67 3.08 -5.16
CA LEU A 83 19.01 4.27 -5.94
C LEU A 83 20.36 4.11 -6.65
N ASN A 84 21.39 3.73 -5.89
CA ASN A 84 22.74 3.53 -6.41
C ASN A 84 22.83 2.33 -7.34
N GLY A 85 22.03 1.28 -7.10
CA GLY A 85 21.94 0.08 -7.92
C GLY A 85 21.49 0.35 -9.35
N VAL A 86 20.83 1.48 -9.61
CA VAL A 86 20.49 1.93 -10.97
C VAL A 86 21.50 2.95 -11.48
N GLY A 87 21.86 3.95 -10.68
CA GLY A 87 22.73 5.04 -11.13
C GLY A 87 24.19 4.61 -11.39
N LEU A 88 24.77 3.71 -10.58
CA LEU A 88 26.15 3.25 -10.76
C LEU A 88 26.33 2.44 -12.06
N PRO A 89 25.48 1.43 -12.38
CA PRO A 89 25.58 0.74 -13.66
C PRO A 89 25.43 1.67 -14.87
N LEU A 90 24.53 2.66 -14.79
CA LEU A 90 24.37 3.68 -15.83
C LEU A 90 25.63 4.53 -16.01
N ALA A 91 26.25 4.98 -14.91
CA ALA A 91 27.52 5.71 -14.96
C ALA A 91 28.63 4.86 -15.57
N ILE A 92 28.79 3.60 -15.14
CA ILE A 92 29.78 2.66 -15.68
C ILE A 92 29.56 2.43 -17.18
N TRP A 93 28.31 2.31 -17.61
CA TRP A 93 27.97 2.17 -19.03
C TRP A 93 28.31 3.44 -19.84
N GLY A 94 28.02 4.62 -19.29
CA GLY A 94 28.44 5.91 -19.88
C GLY A 94 29.95 6.01 -20.05
N TYR A 95 30.72 5.58 -19.04
CA TYR A 95 32.18 5.52 -19.13
C TYR A 95 32.66 4.54 -20.21
N ARG A 96 32.09 3.33 -20.25
CA ARG A 96 32.46 2.30 -21.25
C ARG A 96 32.15 2.71 -22.68
N THR A 97 31.07 3.47 -22.88
CA THR A 97 30.66 4.01 -24.19
C THR A 97 31.39 5.30 -24.55
N GLN A 98 32.33 5.79 -23.72
CA GLN A 98 33.04 7.07 -23.88
C GLN A 98 32.09 8.28 -23.96
N ASN A 99 30.90 8.15 -23.37
CA ASN A 99 29.93 9.24 -23.27
C ASN A 99 30.16 10.01 -21.97
N ALA A 100 31.01 11.04 -22.05
CA ALA A 100 31.38 11.88 -20.91
C ALA A 100 30.18 12.60 -20.28
N VAL A 101 29.20 13.02 -21.10
CA VAL A 101 27.99 13.69 -20.62
C VAL A 101 27.20 12.73 -19.73
N LEU A 102 26.87 11.54 -20.23
CA LEU A 102 26.12 10.55 -19.46
C LEU A 102 26.84 10.19 -18.15
N PHE A 103 28.15 9.94 -18.22
CA PHE A 103 28.95 9.61 -17.05
C PHE A 103 28.92 10.71 -15.98
N VAL A 104 29.19 11.96 -16.35
CA VAL A 104 29.25 13.09 -15.42
C VAL A 104 27.88 13.38 -14.80
N TYR A 105 26.81 13.39 -15.61
CA TYR A 105 25.47 13.64 -15.09
C TYR A 105 24.96 12.51 -14.17
N CYS A 106 25.25 11.25 -14.49
CA CYS A 106 24.93 10.15 -13.58
C CYS A 106 25.70 10.26 -12.26
N LEU A 107 26.99 10.57 -12.30
CA LEU A 107 27.81 10.72 -11.09
C LEU A 107 27.33 11.90 -10.23
N ALA A 108 27.10 13.06 -10.85
CA ALA A 108 26.60 14.24 -10.15
C ALA A 108 25.20 14.01 -9.57
N GLY A 109 24.32 13.37 -10.33
CA GLY A 109 22.98 12.99 -9.89
C GLY A 109 22.99 12.06 -8.69
N LEU A 110 23.88 11.05 -8.67
CA LEU A 110 24.07 10.16 -7.52
C LEU A 110 24.47 10.93 -6.27
N VAL A 111 25.48 11.80 -6.37
CA VAL A 111 25.94 12.59 -5.22
C VAL A 111 24.83 13.47 -4.66
N ILE A 112 24.11 14.19 -5.53
CA ILE A 112 23.00 15.05 -5.11
C ILE A 112 21.88 14.23 -4.48
N ALA A 113 21.52 13.09 -5.08
CA ALA A 113 20.44 12.26 -4.58
C ALA A 113 20.79 11.58 -3.25
N ASP A 114 22.04 11.15 -3.05
CA ASP A 114 22.53 10.62 -1.77
C ASP A 114 22.47 11.70 -0.68
N LEU A 115 22.95 12.91 -0.96
CA LEU A 115 22.88 14.03 -0.01
C LEU A 115 21.43 14.39 0.34
N ALA A 116 20.55 14.43 -0.66
CA ALA A 116 19.13 14.69 -0.45
C ALA A 116 18.47 13.58 0.38
N LEU A 117 18.78 12.31 0.11
CA LEU A 117 18.27 11.18 0.88
C LEU A 117 18.75 11.22 2.33
N THR A 118 20.03 11.51 2.56
CA THR A 118 20.59 11.71 3.90
C THR A 118 19.85 12.85 4.61
N TRP A 119 19.67 13.99 3.96
CA TRP A 119 18.95 15.12 4.55
C TRP A 119 17.50 14.77 4.92
N ILE A 120 16.76 14.16 3.99
CA ILE A 120 15.35 13.80 4.22
C ILE A 120 15.23 12.81 5.38
N MET A 121 16.07 11.77 5.43
CA MET A 121 15.97 10.76 6.50
C MET A 121 16.37 11.28 7.87
N TRP A 122 17.34 12.18 7.95
CA TRP A 122 17.92 12.60 9.23
C TRP A 122 17.45 13.95 9.73
N VAL A 123 16.90 14.81 8.86
CA VAL A 123 16.41 16.13 9.24
C VAL A 123 14.88 16.18 9.11
N LEU A 124 14.34 15.80 7.95
CA LEU A 124 12.90 15.94 7.70
C LEU A 124 12.07 14.87 8.44
N LEU A 125 12.59 13.66 8.52
CA LEU A 125 11.93 12.51 9.15
C LEU A 125 12.37 12.29 10.60
N ASP A 126 13.14 13.20 11.20
CA ASP A 126 13.56 13.03 12.60
C ASP A 126 12.38 13.15 13.57
N ASP A 127 11.44 14.05 13.27
CA ASP A 127 10.27 14.37 14.08
C ASP A 127 9.05 13.44 13.88
N TYR A 128 9.13 12.49 12.93
CA TYR A 128 8.11 11.48 12.64
C TYR A 128 8.42 10.13 13.30
#